data_AF-X1ICF5-F1
#
_entry.id   AF-X1ICF5-F1
#
_cell.length_a   1.000
_cell.length_b   1.000
_cell.length_c   1.000
_cell.angle_alpha   90.00
_cell.angle_beta   90.00
_cell.angle_gamma   90.00
#
_symmetry.space_group_name_H-M   'P 1'
#
loop_
_entity.id
_entity.type
_entity.pdbx_description
1 polymer ?
#
loop_
_entity_poly.entity_id
_entity_poly.type
_entity_poly.pdbx_seq_one_letter_code
_entity_poly.pdbx_strand_id
1 'polypeptide(L)'
;MKKIAILILAMIILCSLVMATFWDTVFRGLGYEKMFLRMNNGKMLEYTTYNKLTINRTDFFSFLRKKGYDVSQIKVCIHNHLYSRQFSDGDKKFYKQIKEAGFVGKFQIYFRGKVYTLKQKGD
;
A
#
# COMPACT_ATOMS: atom_id res chain seq x y z
N MET A 1 -7.42 -31.74 18.09
CA MET A 1 -6.74 -30.43 18.21
C MET A 1 -5.61 -30.22 17.18
N LYS A 2 -4.65 -31.15 16.99
CA LYS A 2 -3.52 -30.99 16.04
C LYS A 2 -3.91 -30.75 14.56
N LYS A 3 -4.99 -31.38 14.06
CA LYS A 3 -5.45 -31.22 12.66
C LYS A 3 -5.97 -29.81 12.34
N ILE A 4 -6.58 -29.13 13.31
CA ILE A 4 -7.13 -27.77 13.13
C ILE A 4 -6.01 -26.73 13.03
N ALA A 5 -4.97 -26.87 13.87
CA ALA A 5 -3.80 -25.97 13.83
C ALA A 5 -3.05 -26.04 12.49
N ILE A 6 -2.91 -27.25 11.91
CA ILE A 6 -2.27 -27.45 10.59
C ILE A 6 -3.10 -26.78 9.49
N LEU A 7 -4.44 -26.90 9.53
CA LEU A 7 -5.32 -26.28 8.56
C LEU A 7 -5.26 -24.74 8.61
N ILE A 8 -5.25 -24.17 9.82
CA ILE A 8 -5.10 -22.72 10.03
C ILE A 8 -3.74 -22.25 9.50
N LEU A 9 -2.66 -22.96 9.80
CA LEU A 9 -1.33 -22.61 9.31
C LEU A 9 -1.24 -22.66 7.77
N ALA A 10 -1.80 -23.71 7.16
CA ALA A 10 -1.86 -23.85 5.71
C ALA A 10 -2.67 -22.71 5.05
N MET A 11 -3.80 -22.31 5.63
CA MET A 11 -4.60 -21.16 5.17
C MET A 11 -3.83 -19.84 5.29
N ILE A 12 -3.08 -19.63 6.38
CA ILE A 12 -2.25 -18.43 6.55
C ILE A 12 -1.15 -18.37 5.48
N ILE A 13 -0.49 -19.50 5.21
CA ILE A 13 0.54 -19.60 4.17
C ILE A 13 -0.07 -19.32 2.79
N LEU A 14 -1.22 -19.94 2.46
CA LEU A 14 -1.91 -19.73 1.20
C LEU A 14 -2.33 -18.26 1.02
N CYS A 15 -2.91 -17.63 2.04
CA CYS A 15 -3.29 -16.22 2.01
C CYS A 15 -2.07 -15.30 1.81
N SER A 16 -0.93 -15.63 2.42
CA SER A 16 0.30 -14.86 2.28
C SER A 16 0.89 -14.98 0.87
N LEU A 17 0.86 -16.19 0.29
CA LEU A 17 1.26 -16.45 -1.09
C LEU A 17 0.36 -15.70 -2.08
N VAL A 18 -0.96 -15.81 -1.93
CA VAL A 18 -1.94 -15.13 -2.81
C VAL A 18 -1.76 -13.61 -2.79
N MET A 19 -1.40 -13.03 -1.63
CA MET A 19 -1.18 -11.59 -1.54
C MET A 19 0.16 -11.12 -2.12
N ALA A 20 1.21 -11.94 -2.01
CA ALA A 20 2.46 -11.67 -2.70
C ALA A 20 2.26 -11.74 -4.23
N THR A 21 1.52 -12.73 -4.71
CA THR A 21 1.20 -12.88 -6.15
C THR A 21 0.31 -11.77 -6.68
N PHE A 22 -0.59 -11.22 -5.86
CA PHE A 22 -1.46 -10.12 -6.27
C PHE A 22 -0.66 -8.85 -6.59
N TRP A 23 0.20 -8.40 -5.67
CA TRP A 23 0.99 -7.20 -5.90
C TRP A 23 2.00 -7.36 -7.02
N ASP A 24 2.55 -8.56 -7.14
CA ASP A 24 3.39 -8.90 -8.26
C ASP A 24 2.62 -8.84 -9.59
N THR A 25 1.37 -9.32 -9.66
CA THR A 25 0.52 -9.14 -10.86
C THR A 25 0.24 -7.65 -11.15
N VAL A 26 0.04 -6.83 -10.12
CA VAL A 26 -0.31 -5.40 -10.27
C VAL A 26 0.90 -4.54 -10.67
N PHE A 27 2.09 -4.84 -10.15
CA PHE A 27 3.27 -3.99 -10.28
C PHE A 27 4.36 -4.54 -11.20
N ARG A 28 4.35 -5.85 -11.51
CA ARG A 28 5.38 -6.45 -12.38
C ARG A 28 5.28 -5.87 -13.80
N GLY A 29 6.42 -5.47 -14.34
CA GLY A 29 6.52 -4.92 -15.70
C GLY A 29 6.19 -3.43 -15.82
N LEU A 30 5.84 -2.75 -14.73
CA LEU A 30 5.70 -1.29 -14.76
C LEU A 30 7.09 -0.64 -14.90
N GLY A 31 7.26 0.15 -15.96
CA GLY A 31 8.46 0.98 -16.18
C GLY A 31 8.45 2.31 -15.42
N TYR A 32 7.49 2.52 -14.51
CA TYR A 32 7.29 3.76 -13.76
C TYR A 32 6.70 3.45 -12.37
N GLU A 33 6.81 4.44 -11.47
CA GLU A 33 6.29 4.35 -10.11
C GLU A 33 4.80 4.71 -10.05
N LYS A 34 4.05 3.94 -9.26
CA LYS A 34 2.60 4.05 -9.03
C LYS A 34 2.26 3.85 -7.57
N MET A 35 1.14 4.43 -7.14
CA MET A 35 0.54 4.18 -5.84
C MET A 35 -0.86 3.60 -5.98
N PHE A 36 -1.16 2.57 -5.20
CA PHE A 36 -2.49 2.00 -5.05
C PHE A 36 -2.99 2.15 -3.61
N LEU A 37 -4.29 2.41 -3.50
CA LEU A 37 -5.01 2.52 -2.24
C LEU A 37 -6.05 1.40 -2.18
N ARG A 38 -5.95 0.55 -1.16
CA ARG A 38 -6.99 -0.41 -0.81
C ARG A 38 -7.87 0.20 0.28
N MET A 39 -9.14 0.39 -0.04
CA MET A 39 -10.12 0.95 0.89
C MET A 39 -10.66 -0.15 1.84
N ASN A 40 -11.26 0.26 2.96
CA ASN A 40 -11.86 -0.65 3.95
C ASN A 40 -12.99 -1.50 3.36
N ASN A 41 -13.70 -0.98 2.35
CA ASN A 41 -14.71 -1.73 1.61
C ASN A 41 -14.14 -2.65 0.52
N GLY A 42 -12.81 -2.81 0.45
CA GLY A 42 -12.14 -3.68 -0.51
C GLY A 42 -11.87 -3.06 -1.87
N LYS A 43 -12.41 -1.87 -2.18
CA LYS A 43 -12.15 -1.20 -3.46
C LYS A 43 -10.68 -0.81 -3.59
N MET A 44 -10.15 -0.99 -4.80
CA MET A 44 -8.82 -0.55 -5.18
C MET A 44 -8.91 0.76 -5.97
N LEU A 45 -8.10 1.76 -5.57
CA LEU A 45 -7.95 3.01 -6.29
C LEU A 45 -6.50 3.15 -6.76
N GLU A 46 -6.31 3.52 -8.02
CA GLU A 46 -5.01 3.90 -8.55
C GLU A 46 -4.81 5.41 -8.38
N TYR A 47 -3.70 5.80 -7.76
CA TYR A 47 -3.27 7.19 -7.61
C TYR A 47 -1.92 7.34 -8.31
N THR A 48 -1.93 7.82 -9.56
CA THR A 48 -0.70 8.10 -10.34
C THR A 48 -0.96 9.29 -11.24
N THR A 49 0.00 10.22 -11.32
CA THR A 49 -0.08 11.40 -12.15
C THR A 49 0.63 11.16 -13.49
N TYR A 50 -0.16 10.84 -14.52
CA TYR A 50 0.21 10.76 -15.95
C TYR A 50 1.31 9.77 -16.35
N ASN A 51 2.50 9.78 -15.73
CA ASN A 51 3.61 8.81 -15.91
C ASN A 51 4.67 8.90 -14.78
N LYS A 52 4.43 9.72 -13.76
CA LYS A 52 5.34 9.90 -12.61
C LYS A 52 4.51 10.04 -11.36
N LEU A 53 4.86 9.30 -10.32
CA LEU A 53 4.23 9.51 -9.03
C LEU A 53 4.75 10.81 -8.41
N THR A 54 3.95 11.87 -8.47
CA THR A 54 4.19 13.09 -7.69
C THR A 54 3.27 13.06 -6.48
N ILE A 55 3.86 12.77 -5.32
CA ILE A 55 3.12 12.65 -4.06
C ILE A 55 2.97 14.03 -3.42
N ASN A 56 1.83 14.69 -3.68
CA ASN A 56 1.44 15.94 -3.03
C ASN A 56 0.19 15.74 -2.18
N ARG A 57 0.24 16.22 -0.93
CA ARG A 57 -0.87 16.21 0.03
C ARG A 57 -2.18 16.73 -0.59
N THR A 58 -2.18 17.91 -1.19
CA THR A 58 -3.38 18.59 -1.69
C THR A 58 -4.04 17.78 -2.80
N ASP A 59 -3.25 17.32 -3.76
CA ASP A 59 -3.74 16.54 -4.90
C ASP A 59 -4.29 15.19 -4.45
N PHE A 60 -3.64 14.56 -3.47
CA PHE A 60 -4.08 13.30 -2.90
C PHE A 60 -5.44 13.42 -2.20
N PHE A 61 -5.63 14.44 -1.34
CA PHE A 61 -6.93 14.65 -0.69
C PHE A 61 -8.02 15.08 -1.67
N SER A 62 -7.67 15.88 -2.69
CA SER A 62 -8.60 16.23 -3.77
C SER A 62 -9.04 14.99 -4.55
N PHE A 63 -8.10 14.09 -4.86
CA PHE A 63 -8.38 12.80 -5.49
C PHE A 63 -9.32 11.93 -4.64
N LEU A 64 -9.04 11.76 -3.35
CA LEU A 64 -9.90 10.97 -2.45
C LEU A 64 -11.32 11.54 -2.38
N ARG A 65 -11.44 12.86 -2.23
CA ARG A 65 -12.74 13.55 -2.19
C ARG A 65 -13.53 13.35 -3.48
N LYS A 66 -12.89 13.47 -4.64
CA LYS A 66 -13.50 13.19 -5.95
C LYS A 66 -13.98 11.74 -6.08
N LYS A 67 -13.32 10.80 -5.39
CA LYS A 67 -13.72 9.39 -5.34
C LYS A 67 -14.74 9.09 -4.24
N GLY A 68 -15.14 10.08 -3.43
CA GLY A 68 -16.10 9.92 -2.33
C GLY A 68 -15.52 9.19 -1.12
N TYR A 69 -14.22 9.31 -0.88
CA TYR A 69 -13.53 8.64 0.22
C TYR A 69 -12.80 9.61 1.14
N ASP A 70 -12.66 9.19 2.40
CA ASP A 70 -11.79 9.80 3.40
C ASP A 70 -10.48 8.99 3.57
N VAL A 71 -9.42 9.63 4.05
CA VAL A 71 -8.11 8.99 4.25
C VAL A 71 -8.15 7.91 5.35
N SER A 72 -8.99 8.05 6.37
CA SER A 72 -9.20 7.05 7.42
C SER A 72 -9.77 5.74 6.89
N GLN A 73 -10.40 5.76 5.71
CA GLN A 73 -10.96 4.59 5.06
C GLN A 73 -9.92 3.79 4.27
N ILE A 74 -8.67 4.25 4.17
CA ILE A 74 -7.60 3.53 3.49
C ILE A 74 -7.04 2.46 4.43
N LYS A 75 -7.15 1.20 4.03
CA LYS A 75 -6.60 0.04 4.74
C LYS A 75 -5.14 -0.19 4.41
N VAL A 76 -4.78 -0.04 3.13
CA VAL A 76 -3.41 -0.18 2.62
C VAL A 76 -3.14 0.92 1.61
N CYS A 77 -2.02 1.61 1.79
CA CYS A 77 -1.42 2.49 0.80
C CYS A 77 -0.10 1.85 0.37
N ILE A 78 0.04 1.49 -0.91
CA ILE A 78 1.24 0.82 -1.42
C ILE A 78 1.79 1.52 -2.65
N HIS A 79 3.08 1.80 -2.63
CA HIS A 79 3.85 2.48 -3.67
C HIS A 79 4.89 1.50 -4.24
N ASN A 80 5.00 1.32 -5.57
CA ASN A 80 6.14 0.56 -6.11
C ASN A 80 7.36 1.45 -6.33
N HIS A 81 8.52 0.95 -5.91
CA HIS A 81 9.80 1.55 -6.26
C HIS A 81 10.45 0.79 -7.40
N LEU A 82 11.15 1.50 -8.28
CA LEU A 82 11.95 0.87 -9.35
C LEU A 82 13.38 0.58 -8.92
N TYR A 83 13.95 1.43 -8.07
CA TYR A 83 15.40 1.44 -7.82
C TYR A 83 15.81 1.01 -6.40
N SER A 84 14.95 1.16 -5.40
CA SER A 84 15.30 0.87 -4.00
C SER A 84 14.12 0.35 -3.19
N ARG A 85 14.37 -0.56 -2.25
CA ARG A 85 13.38 -0.99 -1.24
C ARG A 85 13.17 0.01 -0.09
N GLN A 86 14.02 1.05 0.00
CA GLN A 86 14.00 1.99 1.11
C GLN A 86 12.90 3.03 0.90
N PHE A 87 12.22 3.40 1.98
CA PHE A 87 11.33 4.56 2.01
C PHE A 87 12.17 5.83 1.81
N SER A 88 11.86 6.58 0.75
CA SER A 88 12.45 7.89 0.51
C SER A 88 12.00 8.88 1.59
N ASP A 89 12.69 10.01 1.70
CA ASP A 89 12.23 11.07 2.59
C ASP A 89 10.89 11.68 2.14
N GLY A 90 10.60 11.62 0.83
CA GLY A 90 9.29 11.94 0.27
C GLY A 90 8.20 11.01 0.79
N ASP A 91 8.43 9.70 0.79
CA ASP A 91 7.50 8.70 1.31
C ASP A 91 7.23 8.92 2.81
N LYS A 92 8.29 9.16 3.60
CA LYS A 92 8.16 9.41 5.05
C LYS A 92 7.39 10.69 5.33
N LYS A 93 7.68 11.76 4.59
CA LYS A 93 6.98 13.06 4.71
C LYS A 93 5.51 12.90 4.35
N PHE A 94 5.20 12.24 3.24
CA PHE A 94 3.82 11.99 2.84
C PHE A 94 3.09 11.13 3.87
N TYR A 95 3.70 10.04 4.32
CA TYR A 95 3.15 9.18 5.37
C TYR A 95 2.78 9.99 6.62
N LYS A 96 3.70 10.84 7.10
CA LYS A 96 3.42 11.73 8.24
C LYS A 96 2.19 12.63 7.98
N GLN A 97 2.10 13.24 6.80
CA GLN A 97 0.99 14.13 6.45
C GLN A 97 -0.37 13.40 6.40
N ILE A 98 -0.42 12.18 5.87
CA ILE A 98 -1.68 11.40 5.85
C ILE A 98 -2.01 10.84 7.23
N LYS A 99 -1.01 10.50 8.06
CA LYS A 99 -1.20 10.11 9.46
C LYS A 99 -1.83 11.23 10.27
N GLU A 100 -1.31 12.45 10.16
CA GLU A 100 -1.87 13.66 10.80
C GLU A 100 -3.32 13.93 10.38
N ALA A 101 -3.72 13.49 9.18
CA ALA A 101 -5.07 13.62 8.68
C ALA A 101 -6.00 12.43 9.04
N GLY A 102 -5.54 11.46 9.83
CA GLY A 102 -6.37 10.34 10.30
C GLY A 102 -6.14 9.00 9.61
N PHE A 103 -5.06 8.84 8.83
CA PHE A 103 -4.69 7.53 8.27
C PHE A 103 -4.37 6.51 9.38
N VAL A 104 -5.02 5.35 9.33
CA VAL A 104 -4.82 4.23 10.28
C VAL A 104 -4.40 2.93 9.59
N GLY A 105 -4.25 2.94 8.27
CA GLY A 105 -3.87 1.78 7.48
C GLY A 105 -2.36 1.49 7.47
N LYS A 106 -1.98 0.52 6.65
CA LYS A 106 -0.57 0.16 6.41
C LYS A 106 0.01 0.98 5.26
N PHE A 107 1.15 1.62 5.47
CA PHE A 107 1.92 2.27 4.42
C PHE A 107 3.06 1.36 3.94
N GLN A 108 3.08 1.04 2.66
CA GLN A 108 3.90 -0.04 2.11
C GLN A 108 4.64 0.36 0.84
N ILE A 109 5.79 -0.27 0.62
CA ILE A 109 6.52 -0.24 -0.65
C ILE A 109 6.50 -1.64 -1.26
N TYR A 110 6.22 -1.73 -2.56
CA TYR A 110 6.51 -2.90 -3.37
C TYR A 110 7.86 -2.72 -4.09
N PHE A 111 8.78 -3.68 -3.94
CA PHE A 111 10.04 -3.69 -4.66
C PHE A 111 10.49 -5.13 -4.94
N ARG A 112 10.69 -5.46 -6.22
CA ARG A 112 11.20 -6.76 -6.71
C ARG A 112 10.49 -7.98 -6.09
N GLY A 113 9.16 -8.03 -6.20
CA GLY A 113 8.35 -9.15 -5.70
C GLY A 113 8.12 -9.15 -4.19
N LYS A 114 8.57 -8.13 -3.47
CA LYS A 114 8.48 -8.06 -2.00
C LYS A 114 7.77 -6.80 -1.54
N VAL A 115 7.02 -6.93 -0.45
CA VAL A 115 6.31 -5.82 0.20
C VAL A 115 7.01 -5.46 1.51
N TYR A 116 7.32 -4.18 1.67
CA TYR A 116 7.95 -3.60 2.84
C TYR A 116 6.95 -2.67 3.51
N THR A 117 6.73 -2.80 4.81
CA THR A 117 5.81 -1.93 5.55
C THR A 117 6.62 -0.94 6.37
N LEU A 118 6.24 0.34 6.31
CA LEU A 118 6.84 1.36 7.16
C LEU A 118 6.33 1.14 8.59
N LYS A 119 7.23 0.68 9.48
CA LYS A 119 6.96 0.52 10.91
C LYS A 119 7.39 1.79 11.63
N GLN A 120 6.57 2.30 12.55
CA GLN A 120 7.05 3.32 13.50
C GLN A 120 7.53 2.64 14.79
N LYS A 121 8.40 3.33 15.54
CA LYS A 121 8.71 2.94 16.91
C LYS A 121 7.41 2.99 17.72
N GLY A 122 6.92 1.84 18.17
CA GLY A 122 5.70 1.72 18.97
C GLY A 122 4.61 0.82 18.37
N ASP A 123 4.78 0.33 17.13
CA ASP A 123 3.95 -0.71 16.51
C ASP A 123 4.41 -2.14 16.86
#